data_AF-A0A699ZPA3-F1
#
_entry.id   AF-A0A699ZPA3-F1
#
_cell.length_a   1.000
_cell.length_b   1.000
_cell.length_c   1.000
_cell.angle_alpha   90.00
_cell.angle_beta   90.00
_cell.angle_gamma   90.00
#
_symmetry.space_group_name_H-M   'P 1'
#
loop_
_entity.id
_entity.type
_entity.pdbx_description
1 polymer ?
#
loop_
_entity_poly.entity_id
_entity_poly.type
_entity_poly.pdbx_seq_one_letter_code
_entity_poly.pdbx_strand_id
1 'polypeptide(L)'
;MEYLQPLAQLQVLTMSYLDGLEGLTELLQALPQLHTLQLPAVTVWEQDLDTLLAATQITSIQLDTVGKSRTSYADAPCSWQRLELTWLREWTTFAYLPLHSLSQPLVLGELHIRVEDIADREVAAALHRLAYACKVPVQIKKVRLSMLSWDQQRTGPSVITPALLQQQRVDLAQLVALLQPLQSCFVGKVLPYKLYDITAADVLALAPVCRGCTHLELWYGSVEPSLEFWHQLVKLMPAVQKAMLIKIELPPVYQRPAATLYRQLADKVNKQLQL
;
A
#
# COMPACT_ATOMS: atom_id res chain seq x y z
N MET A 1 14.99 34.96 -9.04
CA MET A 1 13.53 35.05 -9.30
C MET A 1 13.21 35.45 -10.74
N GLU A 2 13.97 36.33 -11.41
CA GLU A 2 13.68 36.74 -12.81
C GLU A 2 13.64 35.58 -13.83
N TYR A 3 14.41 34.51 -13.61
CA TYR A 3 14.44 33.35 -14.53
C TYR A 3 13.17 32.48 -14.53
N LEU A 4 12.29 32.61 -13.53
CA LEU A 4 11.05 31.82 -13.44
C LEU A 4 9.81 32.58 -13.95
N GLN A 5 9.97 33.84 -14.35
CA GLN A 5 8.87 34.67 -14.83
C GLN A 5 8.08 34.05 -16.01
N PRO A 6 8.72 33.34 -16.98
CA PRO A 6 7.97 32.63 -18.03
C PRO A 6 7.04 31.53 -17.51
N LEU A 7 7.31 31.00 -16.30
CA LEU A 7 6.55 29.92 -15.68
C LEU A 7 5.46 30.42 -14.74
N ALA A 8 5.23 31.74 -14.62
CA ALA A 8 4.22 32.28 -13.70
C ALA A 8 2.78 31.78 -13.96
N GLN A 9 2.51 31.26 -15.15
CA GLN A 9 1.22 30.65 -15.53
C GLN A 9 1.19 29.12 -15.33
N LEU A 10 2.27 28.51 -14.84
CA LEU A 10 2.34 27.08 -14.62
C LEU A 10 1.36 26.67 -13.53
N GLN A 11 0.44 25.78 -13.89
CA GLN A 11 -0.64 25.32 -13.03
C GLN A 11 -0.35 23.96 -12.38
N VAL A 12 0.45 23.15 -13.05
CA VAL A 12 0.81 21.79 -12.62
C VAL A 12 2.32 21.66 -12.69
N LEU A 13 2.93 21.23 -11.59
CA LEU A 13 4.36 20.95 -11.52
C LEU A 13 4.55 19.51 -11.05
N THR A 14 5.29 18.74 -11.84
CA THR A 14 5.68 17.37 -11.50
C THR A 14 7.20 17.31 -11.43
N MET A 15 7.72 16.88 -10.29
CA MET A 15 9.15 16.64 -10.09
C MET A 15 9.31 15.27 -9.45
N SER A 16 10.36 14.55 -9.81
CA SER A 16 10.62 13.20 -9.28
C SER A 16 12.09 13.09 -8.92
N TYR A 17 12.40 12.22 -7.96
CA TYR A 17 13.77 11.95 -7.52
C TYR A 17 14.49 13.18 -6.97
N LEU A 18 13.78 13.99 -6.18
CA LEU A 18 14.41 15.06 -5.40
C LEU A 18 14.88 14.49 -4.06
N ASP A 19 16.14 14.76 -3.70
CA ASP A 19 16.72 14.39 -2.40
C ASP A 19 16.26 15.32 -1.26
N GLY A 20 15.39 16.29 -1.56
CA GLY A 20 14.82 17.24 -0.61
C GLY A 20 13.99 18.31 -1.31
N LEU A 21 13.47 19.27 -0.54
CA LEU A 21 12.65 20.38 -1.03
C LEU A 21 13.28 21.75 -0.72
N GLU A 22 14.61 21.81 -0.74
CA GLU A 22 15.34 23.07 -0.61
C GLU A 22 14.91 24.03 -1.73
N GLY A 23 14.53 25.25 -1.35
CA GLY A 23 14.02 26.26 -2.28
C GLY A 23 12.52 26.13 -2.62
N LEU A 24 11.77 25.22 -1.97
CA LEU A 24 10.34 25.05 -2.22
C LEU A 24 9.56 26.35 -1.95
N THR A 25 9.90 27.07 -0.88
CA THR A 25 9.26 28.34 -0.54
C THR A 25 9.40 29.35 -1.69
N GLU A 26 10.62 29.55 -2.19
CA GLU A 26 10.93 30.45 -3.30
C GLU A 26 10.23 30.02 -4.58
N LEU A 27 10.18 28.70 -4.84
CA LEU A 27 9.49 28.13 -5.98
C LEU A 27 7.98 28.40 -5.93
N LEU A 28 7.34 28.17 -4.79
CA LEU A 28 5.91 28.40 -4.59
C LEU A 28 5.56 29.89 -4.67
N GLN A 29 6.46 30.77 -4.22
CA GLN A 29 6.31 32.23 -4.39
C GLN A 29 6.45 32.66 -5.86
N ALA A 30 7.34 32.03 -6.63
CA ALA A 30 7.55 32.33 -8.04
C ALA A 30 6.42 31.80 -8.95
N LEU A 31 5.63 30.84 -8.48
CA LEU A 31 4.58 30.15 -9.24
C LEU A 31 3.19 30.37 -8.60
N PRO A 32 2.64 31.61 -8.65
CA PRO A 32 1.40 31.94 -7.95
C PRO A 32 0.15 31.24 -8.51
N GLN A 33 0.21 30.74 -9.75
CA GLN A 33 -0.89 30.01 -10.41
C GLN A 33 -0.80 28.49 -10.22
N LEU A 34 0.24 28.00 -9.54
CA LEU A 34 0.43 26.58 -9.30
C LEU A 34 -0.63 26.09 -8.31
N HIS A 35 -1.45 25.14 -8.75
CA HIS A 35 -2.49 24.54 -7.90
C HIS A 35 -2.30 23.04 -7.67
N THR A 36 -1.55 22.38 -8.57
CA THR A 36 -1.23 20.95 -8.46
C THR A 36 0.27 20.75 -8.36
N LEU A 37 0.71 20.10 -7.28
CA LEU A 37 2.10 19.73 -7.05
C LEU A 37 2.23 18.20 -6.95
N GLN A 38 3.04 17.60 -7.82
CA GLN A 38 3.26 16.16 -7.88
C GLN A 38 4.73 15.83 -7.62
N LEU A 39 4.97 15.12 -6.53
CA LEU A 39 6.29 14.72 -6.02
C LEU A 39 6.30 13.22 -5.65
N PRO A 40 6.02 12.30 -6.61
CA PRO A 40 5.70 10.89 -6.34
C PRO A 40 6.83 10.03 -5.75
N ALA A 41 8.03 10.59 -5.57
CA ALA A 41 9.21 9.92 -5.01
C ALA A 41 9.93 10.79 -3.97
N VAL A 42 9.23 11.76 -3.38
CA VAL A 42 9.79 12.68 -2.38
C VAL A 42 9.13 12.46 -1.03
N THR A 43 9.96 12.23 -0.02
CA THR A 43 9.53 12.23 1.38
C THR A 43 9.57 13.65 1.91
N VAL A 44 8.43 14.15 2.38
CA VAL A 44 8.31 15.50 2.96
C VAL A 44 8.50 15.41 4.47
N TRP A 45 9.39 16.24 5.02
CA TRP A 45 9.59 16.35 6.47
C TRP A 45 8.86 17.58 7.04
N GLU A 46 8.91 17.76 8.35
CA GLU A 46 8.10 18.76 9.08
C GLU A 46 8.22 20.18 8.50
N GLN A 47 9.44 20.66 8.21
CA GLN A 47 9.67 22.01 7.66
C GLN A 47 9.09 22.21 6.25
N ASP A 48 9.22 21.18 5.40
CA ASP A 48 8.67 21.20 4.05
C ASP A 48 7.13 21.11 4.10
N LEU A 49 6.61 20.34 5.07
CA LEU A 49 5.18 20.19 5.30
C LEU A 49 4.55 21.52 5.73
N ASP A 50 5.18 22.25 6.66
CA ASP A 50 4.74 23.60 7.05
C ASP A 50 4.62 24.53 5.85
N THR A 51 5.62 24.49 4.97
CA THR A 51 5.64 25.27 3.73
C THR A 51 4.49 24.89 2.80
N LEU A 52 4.24 23.59 2.62
CA LEU A 52 3.13 23.10 1.80
C LEU A 52 1.75 23.40 2.38
N LEU A 53 1.63 23.41 3.71
CA LEU A 53 0.38 23.75 4.41
C LEU A 53 0.09 25.25 4.29
N ALA A 54 1.12 26.10 4.40
CA ALA A 54 1.00 27.53 4.24
C ALA A 54 0.71 27.97 2.79
N ALA A 55 1.02 27.13 1.81
CA ALA A 55 0.81 27.38 0.39
C ALA A 55 -0.66 27.21 -0.02
N THR A 56 -1.49 28.23 0.28
CA THR A 56 -2.94 28.21 0.06
C THR A 56 -3.37 28.11 -1.41
N GLN A 57 -2.48 28.39 -2.35
CA GLN A 57 -2.72 28.20 -3.78
C GLN A 57 -2.74 26.72 -4.18
N ILE A 58 -2.05 25.85 -3.42
CA ILE A 58 -1.95 24.43 -3.70
C ILE A 58 -3.17 23.71 -3.17
N THR A 59 -3.95 23.12 -4.07
CA THR A 59 -5.18 22.39 -3.76
C THR A 59 -5.08 20.89 -4.02
N SER A 60 -4.12 20.46 -4.86
CA SER A 60 -3.88 19.05 -5.15
C SER A 60 -2.41 18.69 -4.93
N ILE A 61 -2.16 17.72 -4.06
CA ILE A 61 -0.81 17.26 -3.73
C ILE A 61 -0.69 15.77 -3.96
N GLN A 62 0.41 15.35 -4.61
CA GLN A 62 0.87 13.97 -4.62
C GLN A 62 2.29 13.91 -4.06
N LEU A 63 2.55 13.06 -3.07
CA LEU A 63 3.86 12.85 -2.44
C LEU A 63 4.21 11.36 -2.44
N ASP A 64 5.46 11.01 -2.13
CA ASP A 64 5.80 9.62 -1.76
C ASP A 64 5.19 9.28 -0.41
N THR A 65 5.77 9.83 0.64
CA THR A 65 5.29 9.75 2.02
C THR A 65 5.53 11.09 2.71
N VAL A 66 4.90 11.27 3.87
CA VAL A 66 5.31 12.29 4.83
C VAL A 66 6.10 11.58 5.92
N GLY A 67 7.26 12.11 6.27
CA GLY A 67 8.13 11.60 7.32
C GLY A 67 7.50 11.74 8.71
N LYS A 68 8.08 11.05 9.68
CA LYS A 68 7.60 11.12 11.07
C LYS A 68 7.70 12.55 11.60
N SER A 69 6.55 13.16 11.85
CA SER A 69 6.43 14.47 12.48
C SER A 69 6.30 14.34 14.00
N ARG A 70 6.84 15.30 14.74
CA ARG A 70 6.53 15.44 16.18
C ARG A 70 5.31 16.33 16.42
N THR A 71 4.99 17.15 15.42
CA THR A 71 3.91 18.13 15.44
C THR A 71 2.65 17.59 14.77
N SER A 72 1.49 17.83 15.39
CA SER A 72 0.19 17.49 14.82
C SER A 72 -0.37 18.62 13.99
N TYR A 73 -0.64 18.29 12.72
CA TYR A 73 -1.32 19.14 11.75
C TYR A 73 -2.75 18.66 11.51
N ALA A 74 -3.31 17.81 12.37
CA ALA A 74 -4.66 17.26 12.19
C ALA A 74 -5.72 18.36 11.99
N ASP A 75 -5.53 19.49 12.67
CA ASP A 75 -6.42 20.66 12.68
C ASP A 75 -5.76 21.89 12.03
N ALA A 76 -4.59 21.72 11.38
CA ALA A 76 -3.90 22.82 10.73
C ALA A 76 -4.72 23.32 9.53
N PRO A 77 -4.89 24.64 9.36
CA PRO A 77 -5.56 25.18 8.19
C PRO A 77 -4.75 24.84 6.94
N CYS A 78 -5.39 24.25 5.94
CA CYS A 78 -4.80 24.04 4.61
C CYS A 78 -5.88 24.09 3.52
N SER A 79 -5.44 24.36 2.29
CA SER A 79 -6.30 24.46 1.11
C SER A 79 -6.37 23.17 0.30
N TRP A 80 -5.85 22.06 0.84
CA TRP A 80 -5.76 20.79 0.13
C TRP A 80 -7.14 20.17 -0.03
N GLN A 81 -7.55 20.04 -1.29
CA GLN A 81 -8.77 19.36 -1.71
C GLN A 81 -8.50 17.91 -2.07
N ARG A 82 -7.30 17.62 -2.61
CA ARG A 82 -6.85 16.29 -3.00
C ARG A 82 -5.46 16.00 -2.42
N LEU A 83 -5.33 14.83 -1.82
CA LEU A 83 -4.05 14.29 -1.35
C LEU A 83 -3.85 12.87 -1.87
N GLU A 84 -2.68 12.62 -2.44
CA GLU A 84 -2.22 11.30 -2.84
C GLU A 84 -0.85 11.00 -2.22
N LEU A 85 -0.74 9.88 -1.50
CA LEU A 85 0.52 9.37 -0.98
C LEU A 85 0.88 8.11 -1.76
N THR A 86 1.93 8.11 -2.57
CA THR A 86 2.25 6.96 -3.43
C THR A 86 2.80 5.80 -2.61
N TRP A 87 3.37 6.06 -1.43
CA TRP A 87 3.83 5.02 -0.52
C TRP A 87 3.65 5.39 0.95
N LEU A 88 3.11 4.47 1.74
CA LEU A 88 2.98 4.66 3.17
C LEU A 88 3.97 3.78 3.92
N ARG A 89 5.00 4.42 4.49
CA ARG A 89 5.95 3.76 5.40
C ARG A 89 5.59 3.96 6.87
N GLU A 90 5.11 5.14 7.22
CA GLU A 90 4.92 5.59 8.59
C GLU A 90 3.43 5.79 8.86
N TRP A 91 2.86 4.96 9.72
CA TRP A 91 1.44 5.00 10.08
C TRP A 91 1.06 6.22 10.89
N THR A 92 2.00 6.69 11.69
CA THR A 92 1.88 7.90 12.51
C THR A 92 1.39 9.07 11.67
N THR A 93 1.89 9.22 10.45
CA THR A 93 1.55 10.29 9.52
C THR A 93 0.05 10.62 9.45
N PHE A 94 -0.85 9.63 9.45
CA PHE A 94 -2.30 9.94 9.37
C PHE A 94 -2.88 10.58 10.62
N ALA A 95 -2.30 10.31 11.80
CA ALA A 95 -2.71 10.99 13.02
C ALA A 95 -2.36 12.49 12.97
N TYR A 96 -1.37 12.87 12.16
CA TYR A 96 -0.86 14.24 12.10
C TYR A 96 -1.31 15.00 10.85
N LEU A 97 -1.83 14.39 9.78
CA LEU A 97 -2.22 15.15 8.57
C LEU A 97 -3.60 15.84 8.67
N PRO A 98 -3.77 17.03 8.07
CA PRO A 98 -5.06 17.75 7.99
C PRO A 98 -5.96 17.13 6.93
N LEU A 99 -6.55 15.98 7.26
CA LEU A 99 -7.48 15.29 6.37
C LEU A 99 -8.85 15.97 6.30
N HIS A 100 -9.12 16.97 7.16
CA HIS A 100 -10.41 17.60 7.28
C HIS A 100 -10.77 18.54 6.11
N SER A 101 -9.76 19.08 5.40
CA SER A 101 -9.96 19.96 4.24
C SER A 101 -10.22 19.22 2.93
N LEU A 102 -9.97 17.91 2.89
CA LEU A 102 -10.13 17.11 1.69
C LEU A 102 -11.60 17.11 1.24
N SER A 103 -11.80 17.38 -0.05
CA SER A 103 -13.11 17.28 -0.71
C SER A 103 -13.13 16.19 -1.79
N GLN A 104 -11.96 15.69 -2.16
CA GLN A 104 -11.75 14.56 -3.07
C GLN A 104 -11.29 13.33 -2.30
N PRO A 105 -11.44 12.12 -2.86
CA PRO A 105 -10.94 10.90 -2.23
C PRO A 105 -9.46 10.98 -1.86
N LEU A 106 -9.12 10.51 -0.66
CA LEU A 106 -7.73 10.30 -0.24
C LEU A 106 -7.18 9.06 -0.96
N VAL A 107 -6.11 9.24 -1.72
CA VAL A 107 -5.51 8.14 -2.50
C VAL A 107 -4.22 7.67 -1.83
N LEU A 108 -4.17 6.39 -1.48
CA LEU A 108 -2.99 5.71 -0.95
C LEU A 108 -2.48 4.73 -2.01
N GLY A 109 -1.25 4.94 -2.47
CA GLY A 109 -0.60 4.13 -3.50
C GLY A 109 -0.30 2.73 -2.99
N GLU A 110 0.67 2.59 -2.10
CA GLU A 110 0.99 1.32 -1.46
C GLU A 110 0.97 1.41 0.07
N LEU A 111 0.13 0.56 0.67
CA LEU A 111 -0.01 0.35 2.10
C LEU A 111 0.80 -0.88 2.51
N HIS A 112 1.84 -0.71 3.33
CA HIS A 112 2.65 -1.84 3.80
C HIS A 112 2.37 -2.13 5.27
N ILE A 113 1.89 -3.33 5.58
CA ILE A 113 1.62 -3.81 6.93
C ILE A 113 2.41 -5.08 7.18
N ARG A 114 3.01 -5.17 8.36
CA ARG A 114 3.81 -6.30 8.83
C ARG A 114 3.22 -6.87 10.11
N VAL A 115 3.64 -8.07 10.48
CA VAL A 115 3.23 -8.72 11.73
C VAL A 115 3.58 -7.91 12.98
N GLU A 116 4.65 -7.12 12.97
CA GLU A 116 4.99 -6.22 14.08
C GLU A 116 3.90 -5.17 14.34
N ASP A 117 3.22 -4.76 13.27
CA ASP A 117 2.22 -3.69 13.30
C ASP A 117 0.92 -4.16 13.97
N ILE A 118 0.73 -5.47 14.19
CA ILE A 118 -0.46 -6.05 14.86
C ILE A 118 -0.60 -5.54 16.29
N ALA A 119 0.51 -5.45 17.02
CA ALA A 119 0.53 -5.00 18.41
C ALA A 119 0.65 -3.48 18.54
N ASP A 120 0.86 -2.76 17.43
CA ASP A 120 1.10 -1.33 17.43
C ASP A 120 -0.23 -0.55 17.50
N ARG A 121 -0.42 0.15 18.63
CA ARG A 121 -1.61 0.97 18.87
C ARG A 121 -1.69 2.17 17.94
N GLU A 122 -0.56 2.72 17.50
CA GLU A 122 -0.52 3.85 16.57
C GLU A 122 -1.04 3.42 15.19
N VAL A 123 -0.68 2.21 14.74
CA VAL A 123 -1.18 1.61 13.50
C VAL A 123 -2.69 1.40 13.58
N ALA A 124 -3.17 0.77 14.65
CA ALA A 124 -4.61 0.55 14.84
C ALA A 124 -5.41 1.87 14.87
N ALA A 125 -4.88 2.90 15.54
CA ALA A 125 -5.51 4.22 15.58
C ALA A 125 -5.50 4.90 14.20
N ALA A 126 -4.41 4.80 13.44
CA ALA A 126 -4.31 5.33 12.08
C ALA A 126 -5.31 4.66 11.14
N LEU A 127 -5.42 3.33 11.17
CA LEU A 127 -6.40 2.57 10.40
C LEU A 127 -7.84 2.94 10.78
N HIS A 128 -8.12 3.10 12.08
CA HIS A 128 -9.42 3.56 12.55
C HIS A 128 -9.74 4.98 12.04
N ARG A 129 -8.78 5.90 12.08
CA ARG A 129 -8.94 7.26 11.57
C ARG A 129 -9.22 7.27 10.06
N LEU A 130 -8.49 6.47 9.28
CA LEU A 130 -8.74 6.32 7.84
C LEU A 130 -10.14 5.76 7.55
N ALA A 131 -10.58 4.77 8.32
CA ALA A 131 -11.86 4.11 8.09
C ALA A 131 -13.06 4.97 8.50
N TYR A 132 -12.96 5.72 9.59
CA TYR A 132 -14.13 6.32 10.25
C TYR A 132 -14.06 7.84 10.44
N ALA A 133 -12.87 8.42 10.53
CA ALA A 133 -12.72 9.86 10.78
C ALA A 133 -12.47 10.65 9.48
N CYS A 134 -11.93 10.00 8.44
CA CYS A 134 -11.81 10.61 7.12
C CYS A 134 -13.20 10.80 6.51
N LYS A 135 -13.61 12.05 6.29
CA LYS A 135 -14.94 12.39 5.76
C LYS A 135 -15.08 12.09 4.25
N VAL A 136 -13.96 11.96 3.56
CA VAL A 136 -13.91 11.61 2.14
C VAL A 136 -13.63 10.12 1.96
N PRO A 137 -14.03 9.51 0.83
CA PRO A 137 -13.65 8.14 0.53
C PRO A 137 -12.14 7.95 0.53
N VAL A 138 -11.66 6.83 1.08
CA VAL A 138 -10.25 6.42 1.01
C VAL A 138 -10.10 5.34 -0.07
N GLN A 139 -9.12 5.49 -0.95
CA GLN A 139 -8.79 4.55 -2.01
C GLN A 139 -7.37 4.02 -1.83
N ILE A 140 -7.23 2.71 -1.68
CA ILE A 140 -5.94 2.05 -1.49
C ILE A 140 -5.65 1.22 -2.74
N LYS A 141 -4.66 1.66 -3.53
CA LYS A 141 -4.30 1.02 -4.80
C LYS A 141 -3.59 -0.32 -4.57
N LYS A 142 -2.80 -0.44 -3.51
CA LYS A 142 -1.99 -1.64 -3.23
C LYS A 142 -1.84 -1.87 -1.74
N VAL A 143 -2.02 -3.11 -1.29
CA VAL A 143 -1.75 -3.56 0.08
C VAL A 143 -0.67 -4.63 0.03
N ARG A 144 0.40 -4.45 0.78
CA ARG A 144 1.44 -5.45 1.00
C ARG A 144 1.33 -5.96 2.44
N LEU A 145 1.19 -7.28 2.58
CA LEU A 145 1.15 -7.96 3.88
C LEU A 145 2.45 -8.75 4.05
N SER A 146 3.27 -8.40 5.03
CA SER A 146 4.50 -9.15 5.32
C SER A 146 4.32 -10.02 6.55
N MET A 147 4.57 -11.32 6.40
CA MET A 147 4.47 -12.30 7.50
C MET A 147 5.74 -12.40 8.35
N LEU A 148 6.84 -11.80 7.89
CA LEU A 148 8.14 -11.87 8.57
C LEU A 148 8.53 -10.52 9.14
N SER A 149 9.22 -10.56 10.27
CA SER A 149 9.87 -9.40 10.85
C SER A 149 11.00 -8.87 10.01
N TRP A 150 11.42 -7.62 10.27
CA TRP A 150 12.56 -7.03 9.59
C TRP A 150 13.81 -7.89 9.66
N ASP A 151 14.10 -8.44 10.84
CA ASP A 151 15.27 -9.29 11.03
C ASP A 151 15.15 -10.58 10.21
N GLN A 152 13.99 -11.23 10.27
CA GLN A 152 13.69 -12.43 9.48
C GLN A 152 13.66 -12.16 7.97
N GLN A 153 13.29 -10.95 7.56
CA GLN A 153 13.30 -10.57 6.15
C GLN A 153 14.71 -10.51 5.59
N ARG A 154 15.69 -10.06 6.39
CA ARG A 154 17.10 -9.91 5.97
C ARG A 154 17.85 -11.24 5.97
N THR A 155 17.63 -12.07 7.00
CA THR A 155 18.34 -13.35 7.14
C THR A 155 17.63 -14.52 6.46
N GLY A 156 16.34 -14.36 6.15
CA GLY A 156 15.47 -15.44 5.71
C GLY A 156 15.11 -16.38 6.88
N PRO A 157 13.96 -17.06 6.82
CA PRO A 157 13.68 -18.13 7.77
C PRO A 157 14.66 -19.28 7.51
N SER A 158 15.45 -19.67 8.52
CA SER A 158 16.50 -20.69 8.34
C SER A 158 15.94 -22.05 7.93
N VAL A 159 14.74 -22.41 8.41
CA VAL A 159 14.01 -23.64 8.05
C VAL A 159 12.51 -23.38 8.20
N ILE A 160 11.71 -23.76 7.20
CA ILE A 160 10.25 -23.77 7.29
C ILE A 160 9.84 -24.96 8.16
N THR A 161 9.26 -24.70 9.33
CA THR A 161 8.79 -25.73 10.28
C THR A 161 7.27 -25.69 10.42
N PRO A 162 6.62 -26.80 10.84
CA PRO A 162 5.17 -26.78 11.09
C PRO A 162 4.74 -25.71 12.10
N ALA A 163 5.56 -25.42 13.12
CA ALA A 163 5.30 -24.37 14.09
C ALA A 163 5.32 -22.96 13.45
N LEU A 164 6.30 -22.71 12.56
CA LEU A 164 6.38 -21.46 11.80
C LEU A 164 5.13 -21.27 10.92
N LEU A 165 4.72 -22.31 10.19
CA LEU A 165 3.53 -22.26 9.34
C LEU A 165 2.25 -22.03 10.15
N GLN A 166 2.16 -22.63 11.33
CA GLN A 166 1.01 -22.40 12.21
C GLN A 166 0.97 -20.95 12.73
N GLN A 167 2.11 -20.40 13.14
CA GLN A 167 2.20 -19.01 13.57
C GLN A 167 1.86 -18.05 12.42
N GLN A 168 2.38 -18.30 11.22
CA GLN A 168 2.08 -17.52 10.02
C GLN A 168 0.56 -17.42 9.75
N ARG A 169 -0.19 -18.50 9.95
CA ARG A 169 -1.65 -18.50 9.78
C ARG A 169 -2.36 -17.66 10.82
N VAL A 170 -1.88 -17.70 12.06
CA VAL A 170 -2.38 -16.84 13.15
C VAL A 170 -2.10 -15.37 12.81
N ASP A 171 -0.88 -15.06 12.40
CA ASP A 171 -0.45 -13.71 12.05
C ASP A 171 -1.23 -13.18 10.85
N LEU A 172 -1.44 -14.00 9.82
CA LEU A 172 -2.26 -13.64 8.66
C LEU A 172 -3.69 -13.29 9.06
N ALA A 173 -4.32 -14.12 9.91
CA ALA A 173 -5.67 -13.87 10.41
C ALA A 173 -5.74 -12.56 11.22
N GLN A 174 -4.74 -12.31 12.06
CA GLN A 174 -4.63 -11.08 12.84
C GLN A 174 -4.43 -9.83 11.97
N LEU A 175 -3.59 -9.92 10.92
CA LEU A 175 -3.39 -8.84 9.96
C LEU A 175 -4.66 -8.52 9.18
N VAL A 176 -5.39 -9.54 8.75
CA VAL A 176 -6.68 -9.38 8.08
C VAL A 176 -7.71 -8.74 9.02
N ALA A 177 -7.71 -9.13 10.30
CA ALA A 177 -8.57 -8.53 11.31
C ALA A 177 -8.21 -7.06 11.56
N LEU A 178 -6.92 -6.73 11.65
CA LEU A 178 -6.43 -5.35 11.78
C LEU A 178 -6.89 -4.48 10.60
N LEU A 179 -6.90 -5.04 9.38
CA LEU A 179 -7.35 -4.37 8.17
C LEU A 179 -8.85 -4.33 7.94
N GLN A 180 -9.63 -5.00 8.79
CA GLN A 180 -11.08 -5.12 8.63
C GLN A 180 -11.81 -3.78 8.44
N PRO A 181 -11.43 -2.68 9.12
CA PRO A 181 -12.04 -1.37 8.92
C PRO A 181 -11.87 -0.79 7.50
N LEU A 182 -10.85 -1.21 6.75
CA LEU A 182 -10.51 -0.66 5.42
C LEU A 182 -10.87 -1.59 4.25
N GLN A 183 -11.60 -2.67 4.49
CA GLN A 183 -11.90 -3.67 3.44
C GLN A 183 -12.60 -3.10 2.21
N SER A 184 -13.44 -2.07 2.38
CA SER A 184 -14.13 -1.38 1.27
C SER A 184 -13.23 -0.38 0.54
N CYS A 185 -12.07 -0.05 1.09
CA CYS A 185 -11.14 0.94 0.53
C CYS A 185 -10.14 0.32 -0.47
N PHE A 186 -10.00 -1.00 -0.50
CA PHE A 186 -9.04 -1.68 -1.38
C PHE A 186 -9.60 -1.81 -2.80
N VAL A 187 -8.90 -1.20 -3.78
CA VAL A 187 -9.39 -1.10 -5.17
C VAL A 187 -8.45 -1.70 -6.21
N GLY A 188 -7.23 -2.08 -5.84
CA GLY A 188 -6.24 -2.54 -6.81
C GLY A 188 -5.68 -3.92 -6.49
N LYS A 189 -4.63 -3.98 -5.68
CA LYS A 189 -3.81 -5.18 -5.50
C LYS A 189 -3.61 -5.57 -4.04
N VAL A 190 -3.64 -6.87 -3.75
CA VAL A 190 -3.16 -7.43 -2.47
C VAL A 190 -1.93 -8.29 -2.73
N LEU A 191 -0.89 -8.07 -1.91
CA LEU A 191 0.41 -8.71 -2.05
C LEU A 191 0.86 -9.33 -0.73
N PRO A 192 0.48 -10.58 -0.44
CA PRO A 192 1.10 -11.35 0.62
C PRO A 192 2.56 -11.64 0.26
N TYR A 193 3.46 -11.25 1.16
CA TYR A 193 4.90 -11.35 1.00
C TYR A 193 5.46 -12.37 1.99
N LYS A 194 6.25 -13.33 1.47
CA LYS A 194 6.86 -14.44 2.22
C LYS A 194 5.84 -15.28 2.99
N LEU A 195 4.72 -15.57 2.33
CA LEU A 195 3.70 -16.50 2.82
C LEU A 195 4.01 -17.90 2.27
N TYR A 196 4.39 -18.83 3.15
CA TYR A 196 4.81 -20.18 2.79
C TYR A 196 3.69 -21.21 2.99
N ASP A 197 3.73 -22.27 2.18
CA ASP A 197 2.82 -23.42 2.14
C ASP A 197 1.35 -22.99 2.23
N ILE A 198 1.01 -22.07 1.32
CA ILE A 198 -0.33 -21.51 1.18
C ILE A 198 -1.30 -22.61 0.76
N THR A 199 -2.38 -22.72 1.52
CA THR A 199 -3.47 -23.67 1.37
C THR A 199 -4.78 -22.96 1.05
N ALA A 200 -5.84 -23.73 0.81
CA ALA A 200 -7.20 -23.19 0.67
C ALA A 200 -7.68 -22.41 1.91
N ALA A 201 -7.20 -22.76 3.11
CA ALA A 201 -7.54 -22.05 4.35
C ALA A 201 -6.96 -20.63 4.37
N ASP A 202 -5.77 -20.43 3.79
CA ASP A 202 -5.12 -19.13 3.69
C ASP A 202 -5.86 -18.22 2.70
N VAL A 203 -6.44 -18.78 1.64
CA VAL A 203 -7.32 -18.06 0.71
C VAL A 203 -8.58 -17.58 1.42
N LEU A 204 -9.19 -18.42 2.25
CA LEU A 204 -10.33 -18.04 3.10
C LEU A 204 -9.96 -16.89 4.03
N ALA A 205 -8.77 -16.92 4.64
CA ALA A 205 -8.27 -15.84 5.49
C ALA A 205 -8.04 -14.55 4.69
N LEU A 206 -7.52 -14.61 3.47
CA LEU A 206 -7.26 -13.43 2.62
C LEU A 206 -8.51 -12.85 1.95
N ALA A 207 -9.59 -13.63 1.82
CA ALA A 207 -10.80 -13.23 1.09
C ALA A 207 -11.38 -11.87 1.52
N PRO A 208 -11.46 -11.52 2.83
CA PRO A 208 -12.02 -10.25 3.25
C PRO A 208 -11.25 -9.04 2.72
N VAL A 209 -9.91 -9.09 2.65
CA VAL A 209 -9.08 -7.99 2.13
C VAL A 209 -8.99 -8.00 0.59
N CYS A 210 -9.35 -9.10 -0.05
CA CYS A 210 -9.32 -9.23 -1.51
C CYS A 210 -10.67 -8.98 -2.19
N ARG A 211 -11.75 -8.75 -1.44
CA ARG A 211 -13.12 -8.67 -1.98
C ARG A 211 -13.29 -7.59 -3.06
N GLY A 212 -12.64 -6.43 -2.91
CA GLY A 212 -12.67 -5.32 -3.86
C GLY A 212 -11.47 -5.27 -4.82
N CYS A 213 -10.54 -6.22 -4.71
CA CYS A 213 -9.26 -6.17 -5.41
C CYS A 213 -9.34 -6.87 -6.76
N THR A 214 -8.66 -6.31 -7.76
CA THR A 214 -8.57 -6.90 -9.10
C THR A 214 -7.35 -7.81 -9.26
N HIS A 215 -6.37 -7.70 -8.35
CA HIS A 215 -5.13 -8.45 -8.41
C HIS A 215 -4.75 -9.07 -7.05
N LEU A 216 -4.26 -10.30 -7.10
CA LEU A 216 -3.59 -10.97 -5.99
C LEU A 216 -2.20 -11.41 -6.47
N GLU A 217 -1.13 -10.93 -5.83
CA GLU A 217 0.24 -11.34 -6.19
C GLU A 217 0.95 -11.93 -4.97
N LEU A 218 1.31 -13.21 -5.02
CA LEU A 218 2.05 -13.90 -3.97
C LEU A 218 3.56 -13.76 -4.27
N TRP A 219 4.29 -13.13 -3.36
CA TRP A 219 5.71 -12.82 -3.55
C TRP A 219 6.59 -13.58 -2.55
N TYR A 220 7.66 -14.23 -3.03
CA TYR A 220 8.65 -14.93 -2.21
C TYR A 220 8.05 -15.97 -1.23
N GLY A 221 6.97 -16.64 -1.66
CA GLY A 221 6.27 -17.64 -0.87
C GLY A 221 6.32 -19.04 -1.50
N SER A 222 5.56 -19.97 -0.93
CA SER A 222 5.26 -21.27 -1.54
C SER A 222 3.76 -21.52 -1.50
N VAL A 223 3.25 -22.17 -2.55
CA VAL A 223 1.85 -22.58 -2.66
C VAL A 223 1.86 -24.08 -2.90
N GLU A 224 0.98 -24.79 -2.21
CA GLU A 224 0.61 -26.15 -2.61
C GLU A 224 -0.67 -26.06 -3.45
N PRO A 225 -0.58 -25.92 -4.79
CA PRO A 225 -1.79 -25.75 -5.57
C PRO A 225 -2.58 -27.04 -5.54
N SER A 226 -3.80 -26.92 -5.07
CA SER A 226 -4.83 -27.95 -5.17
C SER A 226 -6.00 -27.41 -5.97
N LEU A 227 -6.84 -28.30 -6.49
CA LEU A 227 -8.09 -27.88 -7.11
C LEU A 227 -8.95 -27.05 -6.14
N GLU A 228 -8.94 -27.44 -4.86
CA GLU A 228 -9.65 -26.73 -3.79
C GLU A 228 -9.12 -25.30 -3.60
N PHE A 229 -7.80 -25.11 -3.63
CA PHE A 229 -7.18 -23.77 -3.56
C PHE A 229 -7.72 -22.85 -4.67
N TRP A 230 -7.73 -23.32 -5.92
CA TRP A 230 -8.21 -22.53 -7.06
C TRP A 230 -9.71 -22.29 -6.99
N HIS A 231 -10.51 -23.29 -6.58
CA HIS A 231 -11.94 -23.13 -6.39
C HIS A 231 -12.27 -22.07 -5.33
N GLN A 232 -11.58 -22.08 -4.18
CA GLN A 232 -11.79 -21.07 -3.15
C GLN A 232 -11.39 -19.68 -3.63
N LEU A 233 -10.30 -19.56 -4.40
CA LEU A 233 -9.86 -18.27 -4.93
C LEU A 233 -10.93 -17.67 -5.85
N VAL A 234 -11.42 -18.44 -6.83
CA VAL A 234 -12.46 -17.98 -7.76
C VAL A 234 -13.78 -17.68 -7.04
N LYS A 235 -14.16 -18.54 -6.08
CA LYS A 235 -15.42 -18.42 -5.35
C LYS A 235 -15.44 -17.21 -4.41
N LEU A 236 -14.35 -16.97 -3.68
CA LEU A 236 -14.30 -15.97 -2.61
C LEU A 236 -13.81 -14.61 -3.08
N MET A 237 -13.06 -14.56 -4.18
CA MET A 237 -12.45 -13.36 -4.72
C MET A 237 -12.87 -13.13 -6.17
N PRO A 238 -14.18 -13.03 -6.47
CA PRO A 238 -14.67 -12.96 -7.85
C PRO A 238 -14.22 -11.69 -8.59
N ALA A 239 -13.80 -10.65 -7.86
CA ALA A 239 -13.24 -9.43 -8.45
C ALA A 239 -11.79 -9.60 -8.93
N VAL A 240 -11.07 -10.64 -8.46
CA VAL A 240 -9.66 -10.88 -8.82
C VAL A 240 -9.59 -11.42 -10.24
N GLN A 241 -9.19 -10.55 -11.15
CA GLN A 241 -8.98 -10.85 -12.57
C GLN A 241 -7.59 -11.43 -12.83
N LYS A 242 -6.64 -11.20 -11.91
CA LYS A 242 -5.25 -11.60 -12.09
C LYS A 242 -4.66 -12.14 -10.79
N ALA A 243 -4.26 -13.41 -10.81
CA ALA A 243 -3.47 -14.04 -9.75
C ALA A 243 -2.06 -14.31 -10.27
N MET A 244 -1.03 -13.79 -9.60
CA MET A 244 0.37 -14.06 -9.94
C MET A 244 1.12 -14.72 -8.78
N LEU A 245 2.01 -15.65 -9.13
CA LEU A 245 2.97 -16.24 -8.21
C LEU A 245 4.37 -15.81 -8.65
N ILE A 246 5.06 -15.01 -7.84
CA ILE A 246 6.34 -14.37 -8.19
C ILE A 246 7.43 -14.85 -7.23
N LYS A 247 8.50 -15.43 -7.82
CA LYS A 247 9.68 -15.95 -7.10
C LYS A 247 9.31 -16.98 -6.03
N ILE A 248 8.71 -18.09 -6.46
CA ILE A 248 8.40 -19.22 -5.59
C ILE A 248 9.69 -19.98 -5.28
N GLU A 249 10.01 -20.15 -4.00
CA GLU A 249 10.96 -21.18 -3.57
C GLU A 249 10.20 -22.51 -3.57
N LEU A 250 10.47 -23.35 -4.58
CA LEU A 250 9.88 -24.68 -4.63
C LEU A 250 10.54 -25.54 -3.55
N PRO A 251 9.76 -26.27 -2.73
CA PRO A 251 10.31 -27.29 -1.84
C PRO A 251 11.21 -28.24 -2.64
N PRO A 252 12.27 -28.81 -2.03
CA PRO A 252 13.22 -29.67 -2.74
C PRO A 252 12.57 -30.81 -3.53
N VAL A 253 11.42 -31.31 -3.05
CA VAL A 253 10.63 -32.38 -3.66
C VAL A 253 10.02 -31.99 -5.03
N TYR A 254 9.83 -30.69 -5.31
CA TYR A 254 9.19 -30.19 -6.53
C TYR A 254 10.17 -29.63 -7.57
N GLN A 255 11.49 -29.78 -7.37
CA GLN A 255 12.51 -29.20 -8.26
C GLN A 255 12.71 -29.94 -9.60
N ARG A 256 11.98 -31.02 -9.91
CA ARG A 256 11.90 -31.68 -11.24
C ARG A 256 10.54 -32.36 -11.47
N PRO A 257 10.20 -32.80 -12.70
CA PRO A 257 9.78 -32.00 -13.86
C PRO A 257 8.36 -31.40 -13.70
N ALA A 258 7.95 -31.02 -12.48
CA ALA A 258 6.62 -30.47 -12.23
C ALA A 258 6.46 -29.03 -12.79
N ALA A 259 7.55 -28.27 -12.97
CA ALA A 259 7.52 -26.88 -13.46
C ALA A 259 6.74 -26.70 -14.78
N THR A 260 6.70 -27.72 -15.64
CA THR A 260 5.91 -27.74 -16.89
C THR A 260 4.42 -27.85 -16.62
N LEU A 261 4.00 -28.64 -15.62
CA LEU A 261 2.62 -28.80 -15.19
C LEU A 261 2.08 -27.52 -14.53
N TYR A 262 2.89 -26.85 -13.71
CA TYR A 262 2.53 -25.58 -13.09
C TYR A 262 2.32 -24.47 -14.12
N ARG A 263 3.18 -24.40 -15.15
CA ARG A 263 3.03 -23.42 -16.25
C ARG A 263 1.74 -23.68 -17.04
N GLN A 264 1.43 -24.95 -17.32
CA GLN A 264 0.19 -25.35 -17.99
C GLN A 264 -1.08 -25.09 -17.17
N LEU A 265 -1.05 -25.32 -15.85
CA LEU A 265 -2.17 -25.02 -14.94
C LEU A 265 -2.38 -23.51 -14.81
N ALA A 266 -1.32 -22.73 -14.65
CA ALA A 266 -1.40 -21.26 -14.61
C ALA A 266 -1.96 -20.69 -15.93
N ASP A 267 -1.52 -21.21 -17.08
CA ASP A 267 -2.05 -20.82 -18.39
C ASP A 267 -3.52 -21.23 -18.56
N LYS A 268 -3.93 -22.37 -18.01
CA LYS A 268 -5.32 -22.86 -18.08
C LYS A 268 -6.26 -22.06 -17.17
N VAL A 269 -5.81 -21.70 -15.97
CA VAL A 269 -6.53 -20.82 -15.04
C VAL A 269 -6.63 -19.40 -15.61
N ASN A 270 -5.56 -18.85 -16.18
CA ASN A 270 -5.60 -17.55 -16.86
C ASN A 270 -6.60 -17.54 -18.04
N LYS A 271 -6.72 -18.65 -18.78
CA LYS A 271 -7.73 -18.78 -19.84
C LYS A 271 -9.16 -18.90 -19.30
N GLN A 272 -9.35 -19.52 -18.13
CA GLN A 272 -10.67 -19.65 -17.50
C GLN A 272 -11.13 -18.38 -16.79
N LEU A 273 -10.22 -17.52 -16.35
CA LEU A 273 -10.51 -16.21 -15.77
C LEU A 273 -10.79 -15.12 -16.83
N GLN A 274 -10.65 -15.43 -18.13
CA GLN A 274 -10.93 -14.53 -19.25
C GLN A 274 -12.30 -14.76 -19.93
N LEU A 275 -13.14 -15.64 -19.36
CA LEU A 275 -14.53 -15.90 -19.76
C LEU A 275 -15.48 -15.34 -18.71
#